data_AF-A0A3N5HTW8-F1
#
_entry.id   AF-A0A3N5HTW8-F1
#
_cell.length_a   1.000
_cell.length_b   1.000
_cell.length_c   1.000
_cell.angle_alpha   90.00
_cell.angle_beta   90.00
_cell.angle_gamma   90.00
#
_symmetry.space_group_name_H-M   'P 1'
#
loop_
_entity.id
_entity.type
_entity.pdbx_description
1 polymer ?
#
loop_
_entity_poly.entity_id
_entity_poly.type
_entity_poly.pdbx_seq_one_letter_code
_entity_poly.pdbx_strand_id
1 'polypeptide(L)'
;MSRVRALASLLLTGALPAIGQVAARGDASVEAQVFGLVGSERVSVLCPGRAIRASEERIEELASGWQPLRSALGVGEIRCTGSAWQVRVAGGRPRPYDGTFLFRPLPDRTPESGTTRREARARRGSEVIFRTTLGAYVAGVLAAEHAGLTGQAAVALAQVIAHDARVERHPGRPLCDTTHCQVFLGTAAPTAEVTRALTLPELPTRAWLPYFRGGDEPWEVRRSRAEVRATLGDAQRLQGDGRTVEVTRASGVERVPCERVRAALRLPGCPIEGVFQEETVRLSGRGRGHGLGLDVEAARRSGLTAEDLLRRAYGLGP
;
A
#
# COMPACT_ATOMS: atom_id res chain seq x y z
N MET A 1 -46.42 -5.48 -20.03
CA MET A 1 -44.97 -5.69 -19.76
C MET A 1 -44.07 -5.28 -20.95
N SER A 2 -44.22 -4.07 -21.55
CA SER A 2 -43.26 -3.63 -22.58
C SER A 2 -43.19 -2.11 -22.82
N ARG A 3 -43.42 -1.28 -21.79
CA ARG A 3 -43.31 0.19 -21.93
C ARG A 3 -42.66 0.94 -20.76
N VAL A 4 -42.12 0.23 -19.76
CA VAL A 4 -41.45 0.85 -18.59
C VAL A 4 -39.90 0.81 -18.71
N ARG A 5 -39.35 0.12 -19.71
CA ARG A 5 -37.89 0.01 -19.93
C ARG A 5 -37.24 1.20 -20.67
N ALA A 6 -38.00 2.20 -21.11
CA ALA A 6 -37.47 3.29 -21.94
C ALA A 6 -37.28 4.64 -21.20
N LEU A 7 -37.64 4.75 -19.92
CA LEU A 7 -37.57 6.02 -19.17
C LEU A 7 -36.48 6.06 -18.08
N ALA A 8 -35.72 4.98 -17.88
CA ALA A 8 -34.58 4.96 -16.95
C ALA A 8 -33.21 5.28 -17.60
N SER A 9 -33.14 5.41 -18.93
CA SER A 9 -31.87 5.70 -19.65
C SER A 9 -31.69 7.16 -20.06
N LEU A 10 -32.64 8.06 -19.79
CA LEU A 10 -32.63 9.43 -20.33
C LEU A 10 -32.38 10.55 -19.30
N LEU A 11 -32.00 10.22 -18.06
CA LEU A 11 -31.55 11.20 -17.05
C LEU A 11 -30.04 11.15 -16.75
N LEU A 12 -29.24 10.43 -17.56
CA LEU A 12 -27.80 10.23 -17.32
C LEU A 12 -26.87 10.62 -18.48
N THR A 13 -27.37 11.23 -19.56
CA THR A 13 -26.51 11.65 -20.69
C THR A 13 -26.78 13.11 -21.06
N GLY A 14 -26.28 14.03 -20.24
CA GLY A 14 -25.97 15.38 -20.69
C GLY A 14 -24.74 15.34 -21.59
N ALA A 15 -24.94 14.97 -22.85
CA ALA A 15 -23.91 15.08 -23.88
C ALA A 15 -23.75 16.55 -24.28
N LEU A 16 -22.83 17.24 -23.59
CA LEU A 16 -22.19 18.44 -24.13
C LEU A 16 -21.16 18.01 -25.18
N PRO A 17 -20.93 18.81 -26.24
CA PRO A 17 -19.99 18.45 -27.30
C PRO A 17 -18.58 18.28 -26.72
N ALA A 18 -17.93 17.18 -27.13
CA ALA A 18 -16.58 16.81 -26.77
C ALA A 18 -15.58 17.83 -27.33
N ILE A 19 -15.32 18.90 -26.58
CA ILE A 19 -13.98 19.47 -26.52
C ILE A 19 -13.18 18.46 -25.70
N GLY A 20 -12.31 17.70 -26.35
CA GLY A 20 -11.47 16.70 -25.71
C GLY A 20 -10.52 17.34 -24.71
N GLN A 21 -10.99 17.61 -23.49
CA GLN A 21 -10.13 17.74 -22.33
C GLN A 21 -9.53 16.35 -22.11
N VAL A 22 -8.25 16.21 -22.42
CA VAL A 22 -7.44 15.11 -21.90
C VAL A 22 -7.60 15.19 -20.38
N ALA A 23 -8.38 14.28 -19.79
CA ALA A 23 -8.53 14.21 -18.35
C ALA A 23 -7.13 14.18 -17.74
N ALA A 24 -6.87 15.04 -16.76
CA ALA A 24 -5.56 15.07 -16.13
C ALA A 24 -5.28 13.69 -15.56
N ARG A 25 -4.04 13.17 -15.68
CA ARG A 25 -3.67 11.83 -15.18
C ARG A 25 -4.09 11.62 -13.72
N GLY A 26 -4.14 12.68 -12.91
CA GLY A 26 -4.63 12.64 -11.54
C GLY A 26 -6.08 12.26 -11.37
N ASP A 27 -6.94 12.46 -12.37
CA ASP A 27 -8.36 12.13 -12.36
C ASP A 27 -8.64 10.66 -12.76
N ALA A 28 -7.62 9.95 -13.23
CA ALA A 28 -7.74 8.53 -13.56
C ALA A 28 -8.22 7.74 -12.34
N SER A 29 -9.15 6.80 -12.54
CA SER A 29 -9.67 5.96 -11.47
C SER A 29 -8.63 4.93 -11.01
N VAL A 30 -8.46 4.79 -9.70
CA VAL A 30 -7.67 3.74 -9.06
C VAL A 30 -8.57 2.95 -8.12
N GLU A 31 -8.39 1.63 -8.13
CA GLU A 31 -8.99 0.73 -7.15
C GLU A 31 -7.93 0.21 -6.18
N ALA A 32 -8.28 0.13 -4.90
CA ALA A 32 -7.48 -0.52 -3.87
C ALA A 32 -8.37 -1.42 -3.00
N GLN A 33 -7.89 -2.61 -2.68
CA GLN A 33 -8.44 -3.44 -1.61
C GLN A 33 -8.10 -2.80 -0.28
N VAL A 34 -9.13 -2.51 0.52
CA VAL A 34 -8.96 -1.80 1.81
C VAL A 34 -9.42 -2.65 2.99
N PHE A 35 -8.84 -2.41 4.14
CA PHE A 35 -9.18 -3.04 5.42
C PHE A 35 -8.88 -4.54 5.50
N GLY A 36 -7.97 -5.06 4.66
CA GLY A 36 -7.66 -6.50 4.60
C GLY A 36 -7.13 -7.10 5.91
N LEU A 37 -6.48 -6.28 6.74
CA LEU A 37 -5.94 -6.73 8.04
C LEU A 37 -6.98 -6.82 9.15
N VAL A 38 -7.97 -5.93 9.13
CA VAL A 38 -8.92 -5.71 10.25
C VAL A 38 -10.29 -6.31 10.00
N GLY A 39 -10.70 -6.50 8.74
CA GLY A 39 -12.04 -6.96 8.36
C GLY A 39 -13.07 -5.82 8.35
N SER A 40 -14.06 -5.91 7.44
CA SER A 40 -15.08 -4.86 7.23
C SER A 40 -16.07 -4.74 8.40
N GLU A 41 -16.18 -5.77 9.23
CA GLU A 41 -16.97 -5.80 10.45
C GLU A 41 -16.44 -4.87 11.55
N ARG A 42 -15.15 -4.53 11.51
CA ARG A 42 -14.50 -3.62 12.46
C ARG A 42 -14.37 -2.21 11.92
N VAL A 43 -14.95 -1.94 10.76
CA VAL A 43 -14.91 -0.63 10.11
C VAL A 43 -16.29 0.01 10.20
N SER A 44 -16.33 1.26 10.61
CA SER A 44 -17.55 2.07 10.59
C SER A 44 -17.37 3.23 9.64
N VAL A 45 -18.44 3.58 8.94
CA VAL A 45 -18.48 4.70 8.01
C VAL A 45 -19.58 5.68 8.39
N LEU A 46 -19.34 6.95 8.08
CA LEU A 46 -20.28 8.04 8.18
C LEU A 46 -20.14 8.88 6.91
N CYS A 47 -21.26 9.22 6.27
CA CYS A 47 -21.28 10.25 5.25
C CYS A 47 -21.80 11.54 5.90
N PRO A 48 -21.00 12.62 5.97
CA PRO A 48 -21.49 13.93 6.41
C PRO A 48 -22.57 14.51 5.47
N GLY A 49 -22.49 14.20 4.17
CA GLY A 49 -23.50 14.52 3.18
C GLY A 49 -24.56 13.42 3.05
N ARG A 50 -24.97 13.14 1.80
CA ARG A 50 -25.98 12.12 1.51
C ARG A 50 -25.34 10.81 1.07
N ALA A 51 -25.58 9.75 1.85
CA ALA A 51 -25.09 8.40 1.59
C ALA A 51 -26.08 7.62 0.72
N ILE A 52 -25.58 7.04 -0.36
CA ILE A 52 -26.38 6.26 -1.30
C ILE A 52 -25.73 4.89 -1.46
N ARG A 53 -26.53 3.83 -1.44
CA ARG A 53 -26.15 2.49 -1.93
C ARG A 53 -26.79 2.27 -3.29
N ALA A 54 -25.98 1.85 -4.25
CA ALA A 54 -26.43 1.42 -5.57
C ALA A 54 -26.15 -0.07 -5.75
N SER A 55 -27.15 -0.79 -6.26
CA SER A 55 -27.04 -2.14 -6.82
C SER A 55 -27.60 -2.14 -8.24
N GLU A 56 -27.50 -3.27 -8.95
CA GLU A 56 -28.04 -3.40 -10.31
C GLU A 56 -29.54 -3.08 -10.40
N GLU A 57 -30.29 -3.31 -9.31
CA GLU A 57 -31.75 -3.23 -9.30
C GLU A 57 -32.29 -2.02 -8.53
N ARG A 58 -31.48 -1.38 -7.67
CA ARG A 58 -31.98 -0.39 -6.73
C ARG A 58 -30.93 0.65 -6.35
N ILE A 59 -31.41 1.89 -6.23
CA ILE A 59 -30.72 2.97 -5.53
C ILE A 59 -31.48 3.23 -4.24
N GLU A 60 -30.79 3.22 -3.11
CA GLU A 60 -31.37 3.53 -1.81
C GLU A 60 -30.51 4.51 -1.04
N GLU A 61 -31.17 5.33 -0.24
CA GLU A 61 -30.51 6.23 0.70
C GLU A 61 -30.20 5.47 1.99
N LEU A 62 -28.98 5.59 2.47
CA LEU A 62 -28.54 4.95 3.69
C LEU A 62 -28.85 5.83 4.90
N ALA A 63 -29.00 5.20 6.07
CA ALA A 63 -29.22 5.91 7.31
C ALA A 63 -28.09 6.93 7.60
N SER A 64 -28.48 8.09 8.12
CA SER A 64 -27.54 9.07 8.65
C SER A 64 -26.83 8.53 9.91
N GLY A 65 -25.58 8.90 10.11
CA GLY A 65 -24.80 8.51 11.29
C GLY A 65 -23.75 7.44 11.02
N TRP A 66 -23.08 7.02 12.09
CA TRP A 66 -22.08 5.95 12.02
C TRP A 66 -22.76 4.60 11.89
N GLN A 67 -22.33 3.82 10.90
CA GLN A 67 -22.83 2.47 10.67
C GLN A 67 -21.67 1.52 10.29
N PRO A 68 -21.78 0.21 10.58
CA PRO A 68 -20.80 -0.76 10.12
C PRO A 68 -20.68 -0.75 8.59
N LEU A 69 -19.45 -0.74 8.08
CA LEU A 69 -19.19 -0.70 6.64
C LEU A 69 -19.85 -1.89 5.92
N ARG A 70 -19.77 -3.10 6.50
CA ARG A 70 -20.39 -4.29 5.93
C ARG A 70 -21.92 -4.13 5.75
N SER A 71 -22.59 -3.52 6.73
CA SER A 71 -24.04 -3.29 6.68
C SER A 71 -24.41 -2.21 5.66
N ALA A 72 -23.62 -1.12 5.61
CA ALA A 72 -23.80 -0.06 4.62
C ALA A 72 -23.60 -0.59 3.20
N LEU A 73 -22.51 -1.33 2.97
CA LEU A 73 -22.09 -1.81 1.64
C LEU A 73 -23.00 -2.90 1.08
N GLY A 74 -23.36 -3.90 1.90
CA GLY A 74 -24.08 -5.09 1.41
C GLY A 74 -23.32 -5.78 0.27
N VAL A 75 -24.01 -6.04 -0.85
CA VAL A 75 -23.42 -6.59 -2.09
C VAL A 75 -23.24 -5.54 -3.20
N GLY A 76 -23.53 -4.27 -2.92
CA GLY A 76 -23.50 -3.19 -3.90
C GLY A 76 -22.27 -2.30 -3.79
N GLU A 77 -22.43 -1.07 -4.26
CA GLU A 77 -21.49 0.03 -4.04
C GLU A 77 -22.13 1.16 -3.22
N ILE A 78 -21.33 1.86 -2.43
CA ILE A 78 -21.78 3.01 -1.65
C ILE A 78 -20.98 4.26 -1.99
N ARG A 79 -21.70 5.38 -2.14
CA ARG A 79 -21.15 6.70 -2.41
C ARG A 79 -21.63 7.72 -1.38
N CYS A 80 -20.73 8.60 -0.96
CA CYS A 80 -21.06 9.78 -0.17
C CYS A 80 -21.07 10.98 -1.12
N THR A 81 -22.22 11.61 -1.29
CA THR A 81 -22.35 12.80 -2.14
C THR A 81 -22.22 14.06 -1.28
N GLY A 82 -21.50 15.05 -1.78
CA GLY A 82 -21.26 16.33 -1.10
C GLY A 82 -20.09 16.34 -0.11
N SER A 83 -19.46 15.20 0.17
CA SER A 83 -18.27 15.11 1.05
C SER A 83 -17.57 13.76 0.92
N ALA A 84 -16.34 13.67 1.44
CA ALA A 84 -15.68 12.38 1.67
C ALA A 84 -16.37 11.56 2.77
N TRP A 85 -16.32 10.24 2.67
CA TRP A 85 -16.66 9.36 3.78
C TRP A 85 -15.74 9.60 4.97
N GLN A 86 -16.30 9.59 6.18
CA GLN A 86 -15.53 9.50 7.42
C GLN A 86 -15.47 8.03 7.82
N VAL A 87 -14.26 7.49 7.99
CA VAL A 87 -14.04 6.07 8.28
C VAL A 87 -13.32 5.90 9.60
N ARG A 88 -13.84 5.03 10.47
CA ARG A 88 -13.18 4.58 11.70
C ARG A 88 -12.84 3.11 11.60
N VAL A 89 -11.61 2.77 11.95
CA VAL A 89 -11.16 1.39 12.08
C VAL A 89 -11.04 1.06 13.56
N ALA A 90 -11.80 0.06 14.02
CA ALA A 90 -11.82 -0.39 15.42
C ALA A 90 -11.98 0.74 16.45
N GLY A 91 -12.86 1.72 16.17
CA GLY A 91 -13.11 2.87 17.06
C GLY A 91 -12.04 3.95 17.05
N GLY A 92 -11.02 3.85 16.20
CA GLY A 92 -9.97 4.86 16.05
C GLY A 92 -10.48 6.21 15.50
N ARG A 93 -9.55 7.16 15.32
CA ARG A 93 -9.85 8.49 14.78
C ARG A 93 -10.44 8.39 13.35
N PRO A 94 -11.51 9.14 13.03
CA PRO A 94 -12.02 9.24 11.67
C PRO A 94 -10.96 9.67 10.66
N ARG A 95 -10.99 9.07 9.47
CA ARG A 95 -10.16 9.45 8.33
C ARG A 95 -11.03 9.64 7.09
N PRO A 96 -10.71 10.62 6.23
CA PRO A 96 -11.46 10.86 5.01
C PRO A 96 -11.18 9.79 3.96
N TYR A 97 -12.23 9.36 3.27
CA TYR A 97 -12.19 8.49 2.09
C TYR A 97 -13.09 9.11 1.01
N ASP A 98 -12.48 9.86 0.12
CA ASP A 98 -13.15 10.50 -1.01
C ASP A 98 -13.25 9.55 -2.21
N GLY A 99 -14.43 8.95 -2.39
CA GLY A 99 -14.64 7.93 -3.41
C GLY A 99 -15.82 7.00 -3.14
N THR A 100 -15.74 5.81 -3.73
CA THR A 100 -16.78 4.78 -3.67
C THR A 100 -16.23 3.52 -3.02
N PHE A 101 -16.98 2.92 -2.10
CA PHE A 101 -16.70 1.56 -1.65
C PHE A 101 -17.53 0.56 -2.46
N LEU A 102 -16.94 -0.56 -2.85
CA LEU A 102 -17.57 -1.62 -3.61
C LEU A 102 -17.30 -2.96 -2.93
N PHE A 103 -18.28 -3.86 -2.99
CA PHE A 103 -18.09 -5.25 -2.58
C PHE A 103 -17.57 -6.07 -3.77
N ARG A 104 -16.49 -6.83 -3.57
CA ARG A 104 -16.00 -7.82 -4.54
C ARG A 104 -15.62 -9.10 -3.80
N PRO A 105 -16.33 -10.21 -4.00
CA PRO A 105 -16.07 -11.45 -3.27
C PRO A 105 -14.62 -11.89 -3.43
N LEU A 106 -14.10 -12.53 -2.39
CA LEU A 106 -12.76 -13.08 -2.44
C LEU A 106 -12.69 -14.23 -3.46
N PRO A 107 -11.58 -14.37 -4.19
CA PRO A 107 -11.40 -15.52 -5.06
C PRO A 107 -11.36 -16.79 -4.21
N ASP A 108 -11.96 -17.86 -4.71
CA ASP A 108 -11.86 -19.17 -4.08
C ASP A 108 -10.42 -19.68 -4.21
N ARG A 109 -9.67 -19.62 -3.12
CA ARG A 109 -8.26 -20.02 -3.06
C ARG A 109 -7.98 -20.78 -1.78
N THR A 110 -7.37 -21.94 -1.92
CA THR A 110 -6.82 -22.71 -0.81
C THR A 110 -5.67 -21.92 -0.14
N PRO A 111 -5.63 -21.84 1.20
CA PRO A 111 -4.50 -21.24 1.91
C PRO A 111 -3.20 -21.96 1.57
N GLU A 112 -2.14 -21.21 1.24
CA GLU A 112 -0.81 -21.79 1.02
C GLU A 112 -0.28 -22.45 2.31
N SER A 113 0.27 -23.65 2.19
CA SER A 113 0.86 -24.40 3.31
C SER A 113 2.02 -23.63 3.94
N GLY A 114 2.07 -23.59 5.28
CA GLY A 114 3.16 -22.95 6.04
C GLY A 114 3.01 -21.45 6.28
N THR A 115 1.86 -20.85 5.93
CA THR A 115 1.57 -19.44 6.23
C THR A 115 0.94 -19.25 7.60
N THR A 116 1.36 -18.22 8.35
CA THR A 116 0.67 -17.85 9.60
C THR A 116 -0.74 -17.33 9.32
N ARG A 117 -1.66 -17.37 10.30
CA ARG A 117 -3.02 -16.81 10.14
C ARG A 117 -3.03 -15.35 9.66
N ARG A 118 -2.06 -14.55 10.10
CA ARG A 118 -1.91 -13.14 9.70
C ARG A 118 -1.47 -13.01 8.25
N GLU A 119 -0.48 -13.81 7.82
CA GLU A 119 -0.01 -13.83 6.43
C GLU A 119 -1.08 -14.36 5.50
N ALA A 120 -1.77 -15.44 5.88
CA ALA A 120 -2.90 -15.97 5.14
C ALA A 120 -4.01 -14.91 4.95
N ARG A 121 -4.29 -14.11 5.98
CA ARG A 121 -5.24 -12.99 5.89
C ARG A 121 -4.74 -11.87 4.97
N ALA A 122 -3.48 -11.44 5.13
CA ALA A 122 -2.89 -10.40 4.28
C ALA A 122 -2.85 -10.81 2.80
N ARG A 123 -2.55 -12.09 2.51
CA ARG A 123 -2.49 -12.65 1.15
C ARG A 123 -3.87 -12.90 0.54
N ARG A 124 -4.88 -13.19 1.37
CA ARG A 124 -6.28 -13.38 0.91
C ARG A 124 -6.84 -12.10 0.28
N GLY A 125 -6.42 -10.93 0.75
CA GLY A 125 -6.96 -9.64 0.31
C GLY A 125 -8.23 -9.25 1.07
N SER A 126 -8.98 -8.30 0.52
CA SER A 126 -10.21 -7.78 1.14
C SER A 126 -11.41 -7.90 0.20
N GLU A 127 -12.59 -8.16 0.75
CA GLU A 127 -13.86 -8.07 0.00
C GLU A 127 -14.24 -6.62 -0.32
N VAL A 128 -13.63 -5.65 0.37
CA VAL A 128 -13.91 -4.24 0.19
C VAL A 128 -12.90 -3.65 -0.79
N ILE A 129 -13.40 -3.14 -1.90
CA ILE A 129 -12.66 -2.30 -2.83
C ILE A 129 -13.02 -0.84 -2.56
N PHE A 130 -12.02 0.02 -2.55
CA PHE A 130 -12.20 1.46 -2.57
C PHE A 130 -11.72 2.01 -3.90
N ARG A 131 -12.59 2.76 -4.57
CA ARG A 131 -12.32 3.41 -5.85
C ARG A 131 -12.24 4.92 -5.63
N THR A 132 -11.13 5.53 -6.06
CA THR A 132 -10.85 6.97 -5.94
C THR A 132 -10.03 7.46 -7.14
N THR A 133 -9.64 8.73 -7.16
CA THR A 133 -8.75 9.28 -8.19
C THR A 133 -7.29 8.94 -7.90
N LEU A 134 -6.47 8.84 -8.94
CA LEU A 134 -5.03 8.57 -8.83
C LEU A 134 -4.35 9.62 -7.96
N GLY A 135 -4.71 10.89 -8.09
CA GLY A 135 -4.18 11.97 -7.26
C GLY A 135 -4.48 11.76 -5.77
N ALA A 136 -5.73 11.46 -5.42
CA ALA A 136 -6.13 11.24 -4.03
C ALA A 136 -5.51 9.97 -3.43
N TYR A 137 -5.37 8.92 -4.25
CA TYR A 137 -4.68 7.69 -3.87
C TYR A 137 -3.19 7.94 -3.57
N VAL A 138 -2.47 8.55 -4.51
CA VAL A 138 -1.03 8.83 -4.37
C VAL A 138 -0.76 9.71 -3.16
N ALA A 139 -1.55 10.77 -2.97
CA ALA A 139 -1.43 11.63 -1.79
C ALA A 139 -1.71 10.86 -0.48
N GLY A 140 -2.72 9.98 -0.48
CA GLY A 140 -3.07 9.15 0.66
C GLY A 140 -1.96 8.15 1.05
N VAL A 141 -1.36 7.46 0.07
CA VAL A 141 -0.23 6.55 0.28
C VAL A 141 1.00 7.32 0.76
N LEU A 142 1.33 8.44 0.11
CA LEU A 142 2.46 9.28 0.49
C LEU A 142 2.34 9.77 1.95
N ALA A 143 1.16 10.23 2.35
CA ALA A 143 0.89 10.67 3.71
C ALA A 143 0.95 9.53 4.74
N ALA A 144 0.56 8.31 4.35
CA ALA A 144 0.57 7.14 5.23
C ALA A 144 1.98 6.57 5.44
N GLU A 145 2.77 6.46 4.38
CA GLU A 145 4.11 5.87 4.42
C GLU A 145 5.15 6.89 4.94
N HIS A 146 5.04 8.16 4.53
CA HIS A 146 6.05 9.20 4.74
C HIS A 146 5.45 10.59 5.00
N ALA A 147 4.75 10.72 6.13
CA ALA A 147 4.22 12.01 6.58
C ALA A 147 5.31 13.10 6.64
N GLY A 148 5.10 14.19 5.91
CA GLY A 148 6.02 15.34 5.88
C GLY A 148 7.18 15.23 4.89
N LEU A 149 7.20 14.23 4.01
CA LEU A 149 8.13 14.21 2.87
C LEU A 149 7.79 15.33 1.89
N THR A 150 8.80 16.11 1.48
CA THR A 150 8.64 17.26 0.57
C THR A 150 9.72 17.26 -0.51
N GLY A 151 9.59 18.16 -1.49
CA GLY A 151 10.61 18.38 -2.52
C GLY A 151 10.79 17.21 -3.48
N GLN A 152 12.01 17.03 -4.00
CA GLN A 152 12.31 16.07 -5.07
C GLN A 152 12.11 14.61 -4.63
N ALA A 153 12.36 14.30 -3.35
CA ALA A 153 12.10 12.97 -2.80
C ALA A 153 10.59 12.64 -2.80
N ALA A 154 9.74 13.61 -2.47
CA ALA A 154 8.28 13.44 -2.55
C ALA A 154 7.82 13.25 -4.00
N VAL A 155 8.37 14.01 -4.96
CA VAL A 155 8.05 13.85 -6.39
C VAL A 155 8.46 12.45 -6.88
N ALA A 156 9.68 11.99 -6.56
CA ALA A 156 10.17 10.66 -6.95
C ALA A 156 9.28 9.54 -6.38
N LEU A 157 8.99 9.59 -5.08
CA LEU A 157 8.14 8.59 -4.44
C LEU A 157 6.70 8.64 -4.97
N ALA A 158 6.15 9.83 -5.24
CA ALA A 158 4.83 9.96 -5.84
C ALA A 158 4.76 9.37 -7.27
N GLN A 159 5.82 9.48 -8.07
CA GLN A 159 5.88 8.79 -9.37
C GLN A 159 5.89 7.27 -9.23
N VAL A 160 6.66 6.74 -8.27
CA VAL A 160 6.69 5.30 -7.96
C VAL A 160 5.31 4.81 -7.54
N ILE A 161 4.65 5.51 -6.61
CA ILE A 161 3.31 5.17 -6.15
C ILE A 161 2.31 5.21 -7.32
N ALA A 162 2.36 6.26 -8.14
CA ALA A 162 1.46 6.41 -9.29
C ALA A 162 1.70 5.36 -10.38
N HIS A 163 2.94 4.91 -10.55
CA HIS A 163 3.31 3.80 -11.42
C HIS A 163 2.74 2.49 -10.90
N ASP A 164 3.08 2.14 -9.66
CA ASP A 164 2.67 0.90 -9.00
C ASP A 164 1.16 0.75 -8.89
N ALA A 165 0.40 1.85 -8.76
CA ALA A 165 -1.06 1.90 -8.80
C ALA A 165 -1.69 1.21 -10.03
N ARG A 166 -0.90 0.98 -11.08
CA ARG A 166 -1.33 0.39 -12.36
C ARG A 166 -0.62 -0.92 -12.68
N VAL A 167 0.34 -1.34 -11.84
CA VAL A 167 1.05 -2.60 -12.00
C VAL A 167 0.22 -3.71 -11.35
N GLU A 168 -0.02 -4.79 -12.09
CA GLU A 168 -0.72 -5.95 -11.54
C GLU A 168 0.17 -6.64 -10.49
N ARG A 169 -0.19 -6.47 -9.21
CA ARG A 169 0.46 -7.16 -8.09
C ARG A 169 -0.29 -8.42 -7.65
N HIS A 170 -1.59 -8.45 -7.92
CA HIS A 170 -2.47 -9.56 -7.60
C HIS A 170 -3.22 -10.00 -8.86
N PRO A 171 -3.16 -11.29 -9.25
CA PRO A 171 -3.88 -11.76 -10.43
C PRO A 171 -5.37 -11.43 -10.35
N GLY A 172 -5.85 -10.60 -11.29
CA GLY A 172 -7.25 -10.19 -11.41
C GLY A 172 -7.79 -9.33 -10.27
N ARG A 173 -6.92 -8.71 -9.44
CA ARG A 173 -7.34 -7.90 -8.29
C ARG A 173 -6.50 -6.62 -8.12
N PRO A 174 -7.11 -5.53 -7.59
CA PRO A 174 -6.41 -4.27 -7.36
C PRO A 174 -5.38 -4.39 -6.22
N LEU A 175 -4.54 -3.37 -6.05
CA LEU A 175 -3.55 -3.29 -4.97
C LEU A 175 -4.19 -3.42 -3.58
N CYS A 176 -3.48 -3.96 -2.60
CA CYS A 176 -3.96 -4.00 -1.21
C CYS A 176 -3.36 -2.88 -0.35
N ASP A 177 -4.12 -2.36 0.62
CA ASP A 177 -3.71 -1.33 1.59
C ASP A 177 -2.78 -1.84 2.71
N THR A 178 -2.01 -2.89 2.43
CA THR A 178 -1.11 -3.52 3.40
C THR A 178 0.34 -3.31 2.98
N THR A 179 1.27 -3.61 3.89
CA THR A 179 2.72 -3.59 3.61
C THR A 179 3.16 -4.56 2.51
N HIS A 180 2.26 -5.37 1.95
CA HIS A 180 2.53 -6.19 0.78
C HIS A 180 2.52 -5.40 -0.55
N CYS A 181 1.63 -4.40 -0.67
CA CYS A 181 1.66 -3.44 -1.78
C CYS A 181 2.08 -2.08 -1.24
N GLN A 182 1.13 -1.31 -0.70
CA GLN A 182 1.33 0.05 -0.21
C GLN A 182 0.36 0.32 0.93
N VAL A 183 0.82 0.98 2.00
CA VAL A 183 -0.06 1.37 3.10
C VAL A 183 -0.93 2.54 2.65
N PHE A 184 -2.24 2.33 2.59
CA PHE A 184 -3.24 3.35 2.26
C PHE A 184 -4.20 3.53 3.42
N LEU A 185 -4.22 4.72 4.03
CA LEU A 185 -4.98 4.98 5.27
C LEU A 185 -6.19 5.89 5.06
N GLY A 186 -6.53 6.20 3.82
CA GLY A 186 -7.57 7.15 3.42
C GLY A 186 -7.03 8.12 2.36
N THR A 187 -7.94 8.89 1.79
CA THR A 187 -7.60 9.89 0.77
C THR A 187 -6.99 11.13 1.41
N ALA A 188 -6.07 11.77 0.70
CA ALA A 188 -5.58 13.10 1.04
C ALA A 188 -5.69 14.02 -0.18
N ALA A 189 -5.73 15.34 0.06
CA ALA A 189 -5.65 16.31 -1.02
C ALA A 189 -4.27 16.21 -1.70
N PRO A 190 -4.20 16.18 -3.04
CA PRO A 190 -2.91 16.20 -3.76
C PRO A 190 -2.09 17.43 -3.39
N THR A 191 -0.83 17.23 -3.02
CA THR A 191 0.13 18.33 -2.81
C THR A 191 0.68 18.81 -4.15
N ALA A 192 1.43 19.93 -4.14
CA ALA A 192 2.12 20.42 -5.33
C ALA A 192 3.09 19.36 -5.91
N GLU A 193 3.78 18.61 -5.05
CA GLU A 193 4.68 17.53 -5.45
C GLU A 193 3.94 16.35 -6.09
N VAL A 194 2.79 15.96 -5.55
CA VAL A 194 1.93 14.91 -6.15
C VAL A 194 1.43 15.36 -7.51
N THR A 195 0.90 16.58 -7.61
CA THR A 195 0.44 17.14 -8.89
C THR A 195 1.58 17.18 -9.91
N ARG A 196 2.77 17.65 -9.50
CA ARG A 196 3.96 17.66 -10.37
C ARG A 196 4.40 16.24 -10.79
N ALA A 197 4.37 15.27 -9.89
CA ALA A 197 4.72 13.90 -10.22
C ALA A 197 3.79 13.31 -11.29
N LEU A 198 2.50 13.66 -11.23
CA LEU A 198 1.48 13.16 -12.15
C LEU A 198 1.49 13.87 -13.51
N THR A 199 2.12 15.04 -13.65
CA THR A 199 2.33 15.69 -14.95
C THR A 199 3.60 15.23 -15.67
N LEU A 200 4.50 14.53 -14.98
CA LEU A 200 5.71 13.97 -15.56
C LEU A 200 5.41 12.69 -16.35
N PRO A 201 6.27 12.33 -17.34
CA PRO A 201 6.12 11.10 -18.10
C PRO A 201 6.01 9.86 -17.22
N GLU A 202 5.39 8.81 -17.75
CA GLU A 202 5.34 7.53 -17.05
C GLU A 202 6.73 6.89 -16.98
N LEU A 203 6.96 6.11 -15.92
CA LEU A 203 8.22 5.38 -15.76
C LEU A 203 8.31 4.29 -16.84
N PRO A 204 9.45 4.16 -17.54
CA PRO A 204 9.61 3.29 -18.70
C PRO A 204 9.80 1.82 -18.30
N THR A 205 8.89 1.30 -17.48
CA THR A 205 8.92 -0.08 -16.99
C THR A 205 7.49 -0.57 -16.75
N ARG A 206 7.33 -1.89 -16.70
CA ARG A 206 6.09 -2.54 -16.25
C ARG A 206 6.28 -3.29 -14.92
N ALA A 207 7.50 -3.29 -14.40
CA ALA A 207 7.83 -3.97 -13.16
C ALA A 207 7.32 -3.17 -11.96
N TRP A 208 7.02 -3.90 -10.88
CA TRP A 208 6.79 -3.31 -9.56
C TRP A 208 8.07 -2.62 -9.05
N LEU A 209 7.93 -1.42 -8.50
CA LEU A 209 9.06 -0.62 -8.05
C LEU A 209 9.09 -0.53 -6.51
N PRO A 210 9.86 -1.41 -5.83
CA PRO A 210 9.89 -1.40 -4.37
C PRO A 210 10.49 -0.09 -3.84
N TYR A 211 9.99 0.39 -2.71
CA TYR A 211 10.57 1.50 -1.97
C TYR A 211 10.51 1.18 -0.48
N PHE A 212 11.38 1.81 0.31
CA PHE A 212 11.45 1.58 1.74
C PHE A 212 11.88 2.83 2.47
N ARG A 213 11.59 2.88 3.77
CA ARG A 213 11.93 4.04 4.59
C ARG A 213 13.43 4.32 4.60
N GLY A 214 14.25 3.29 4.78
CA GLY A 214 15.70 3.42 4.85
C GLY A 214 16.14 4.18 6.09
N GLY A 215 17.16 5.03 5.92
CA GLY A 215 17.73 5.86 6.98
C GLY A 215 18.98 5.27 7.64
N ASP A 216 19.56 6.05 8.54
CA ASP A 216 20.86 5.74 9.17
C ASP A 216 20.75 5.53 10.68
N GLU A 217 19.53 5.55 11.24
CA GLU A 217 19.35 5.35 12.68
C GLU A 217 19.83 3.94 13.07
N PRO A 218 20.77 3.85 14.05
CA PRO A 218 21.22 2.57 14.53
C PRO A 218 20.09 1.85 15.27
N TRP A 219 20.06 0.53 15.16
CA TRP A 219 19.17 -0.31 15.94
C TRP A 219 19.92 -1.53 16.46
N GLU A 220 19.46 -2.04 17.61
CA GLU A 220 19.92 -3.26 18.23
C GLU A 220 18.71 -4.09 18.67
N VAL A 221 18.78 -5.39 18.44
CA VAL A 221 17.74 -6.35 18.79
C VAL A 221 18.39 -7.61 19.34
N ARG A 222 17.87 -8.12 20.47
CA ARG A 222 18.25 -9.43 21.01
C ARG A 222 17.23 -10.49 20.60
N ARG A 223 17.71 -11.65 20.19
CA ARG A 223 16.92 -12.86 19.89
C ARG A 223 17.49 -14.05 20.65
N SER A 224 16.64 -15.02 20.96
CA SER A 224 17.14 -16.25 21.57
C SER A 224 17.97 -17.01 20.55
N ARG A 225 18.97 -17.76 21.04
CA ARG A 225 19.78 -18.63 20.17
C ARG A 225 18.92 -19.68 19.47
N ALA A 226 17.87 -20.17 20.12
CA ALA A 226 16.91 -21.09 19.53
C ALA A 226 16.16 -20.49 18.32
N GLU A 227 15.73 -19.23 18.41
CA GLU A 227 15.04 -18.53 17.31
C GLU A 227 15.95 -18.29 16.11
N VAL A 228 17.20 -17.86 16.37
CA VAL A 228 18.20 -17.70 15.31
C VAL A 228 18.55 -19.04 14.69
N ARG A 229 18.70 -20.10 15.50
CA ARG A 229 18.96 -21.46 15.00
C ARG A 229 17.83 -21.99 14.12
N ALA A 230 16.58 -21.77 14.50
CA ALA A 230 15.44 -22.18 13.69
C ALA A 230 15.42 -21.50 12.30
N THR A 231 16.01 -20.30 12.18
CA THR A 231 16.04 -19.52 10.94
C THR A 231 17.28 -19.79 10.11
N LEU A 232 18.45 -19.84 10.74
CA LEU A 232 19.77 -19.79 10.10
C LEU A 232 20.63 -21.03 10.39
N GLY A 233 20.12 -22.02 11.12
CA GLY A 233 20.88 -23.18 11.58
C GLY A 233 21.94 -22.80 12.63
N ASP A 234 23.02 -23.58 12.72
CA ASP A 234 24.12 -23.33 13.67
C ASP A 234 25.06 -22.20 13.23
N ALA A 235 24.48 -21.02 12.98
CA ALA A 235 25.21 -19.79 12.72
C ALA A 235 26.11 -19.43 13.91
N GLN A 236 27.33 -19.00 13.60
CA GLN A 236 28.34 -18.54 14.56
C GLN A 236 28.66 -17.05 14.39
N ARG A 237 28.45 -16.52 13.18
CA ARG A 237 28.64 -15.10 12.85
C ARG A 237 27.67 -14.70 11.75
N LEU A 238 27.20 -13.47 11.81
CA LEU A 238 26.41 -12.82 10.76
C LEU A 238 27.08 -11.52 10.35
N GLN A 239 27.16 -11.27 9.05
CA GLN A 239 27.62 -10.00 8.51
C GLN A 239 26.76 -9.62 7.29
N GLY A 240 26.20 -8.42 7.26
CA GLY A 240 25.33 -7.99 6.17
C GLY A 240 25.85 -6.75 5.44
N ASP A 241 25.49 -6.66 4.16
CA ASP A 241 25.85 -5.55 3.25
C ASP A 241 24.63 -4.67 2.88
N GLY A 242 23.49 -4.89 3.54
CA GLY A 242 22.23 -4.22 3.26
C GLY A 242 21.31 -4.98 2.29
N ARG A 243 21.82 -5.95 1.52
CA ARG A 243 21.05 -6.75 0.55
C ARG A 243 21.10 -8.25 0.88
N THR A 244 22.25 -8.72 1.34
CA THR A 244 22.51 -10.10 1.72
C THR A 244 23.11 -10.16 3.12
N VAL A 245 23.01 -11.33 3.74
CA VAL A 245 23.66 -11.64 5.01
C VAL A 245 24.53 -12.86 4.79
N GLU A 246 25.82 -12.73 5.07
CA GLU A 246 26.76 -13.83 5.18
C GLU A 246 26.56 -14.52 6.53
N VAL A 247 26.24 -15.80 6.48
CA VAL A 247 26.06 -16.68 7.62
C VAL A 247 27.26 -17.61 7.70
N THR A 248 28.12 -17.41 8.69
CA THR A 248 29.26 -18.30 8.95
C THR A 248 28.83 -19.43 9.87
N ARG A 249 29.17 -20.66 9.50
CA ARG A 249 28.92 -21.91 10.25
C ARG A 249 30.20 -22.73 10.27
N ALA A 250 30.22 -23.78 11.10
CA ALA A 250 31.29 -24.77 11.09
C ALA A 250 31.47 -25.44 9.70
N SER A 251 30.37 -25.58 8.95
CA SER A 251 30.37 -26.17 7.60
C SER A 251 30.78 -25.19 6.48
N GLY A 252 30.94 -23.90 6.77
CA GLY A 252 31.32 -22.88 5.79
C GLY A 252 30.50 -21.59 5.86
N VAL A 253 30.62 -20.77 4.82
CA VAL A 253 29.93 -19.48 4.69
C VAL A 253 28.86 -19.58 3.61
N GLU A 254 27.65 -19.13 3.94
CA GLU A 254 26.52 -19.04 3.01
C GLU A 254 26.03 -17.60 2.93
N ARG A 255 25.72 -17.11 1.72
CA ARG A 255 25.02 -15.84 1.53
C ARG A 255 23.53 -16.09 1.39
N VAL A 256 22.73 -15.46 2.26
CA VAL A 256 21.27 -15.50 2.21
C VAL A 256 20.68 -14.12 1.91
N PRO A 257 19.51 -14.04 1.24
CA PRO A 257 18.82 -12.78 1.04
C PRO A 257 18.46 -12.13 2.37
N CYS A 258 18.72 -10.83 2.50
CA CYS A 258 18.52 -10.15 3.76
C CYS A 258 17.05 -10.16 4.23
N GLU A 259 16.11 -10.06 3.29
CA GLU A 259 14.68 -10.10 3.58
C GLU A 259 14.26 -11.40 4.30
N ARG A 260 14.89 -12.54 3.97
CA ARG A 260 14.66 -13.82 4.66
C ARG A 260 15.01 -13.72 6.15
N VAL A 261 16.16 -13.13 6.46
CA VAL A 261 16.63 -12.94 7.84
C VAL A 261 15.78 -11.92 8.58
N ARG A 262 15.52 -10.77 7.94
CA ARG A 262 14.74 -9.66 8.51
C ARG A 262 13.32 -10.08 8.86
N ALA A 263 12.62 -10.76 7.94
CA ALA A 263 11.24 -11.19 8.14
C ALA A 263 11.15 -12.25 9.24
N ALA A 264 12.00 -13.28 9.19
CA ALA A 264 11.98 -14.38 10.15
C ALA A 264 12.29 -13.92 11.59
N LEU A 265 13.30 -13.04 11.75
CA LEU A 265 13.73 -12.53 13.06
C LEU A 265 13.06 -11.21 13.45
N ARG A 266 12.11 -10.72 12.63
CA ARG A 266 11.36 -9.46 12.84
C ARG A 266 12.28 -8.27 13.11
N LEU A 267 13.29 -8.09 12.27
CA LEU A 267 14.29 -7.03 12.40
C LEU A 267 13.80 -5.72 11.74
N PRO A 268 14.21 -4.55 12.24
CA PRO A 268 13.86 -3.26 11.63
C PRO A 268 14.36 -3.12 10.19
N GLY A 269 15.58 -3.59 9.92
CA GLY A 269 16.23 -3.54 8.62
C GLY A 269 17.22 -4.70 8.46
N CYS A 270 18.13 -4.58 7.51
CA CYS A 270 19.16 -5.59 7.30
C CYS A 270 20.19 -5.59 8.43
N PRO A 271 20.46 -6.72 9.11
CA PRO A 271 21.50 -6.75 10.13
C PRO A 271 22.86 -6.55 9.47
N ILE A 272 23.67 -5.66 10.03
CA ILE A 272 25.08 -5.47 9.67
C ILE A 272 25.94 -6.49 10.40
N GLU A 273 25.58 -6.82 11.64
CA GLU A 273 26.34 -7.73 12.50
C GLU A 273 25.42 -8.58 13.39
N GLY A 274 25.87 -9.79 13.71
CA GLY A 274 25.30 -10.64 14.74
C GLY A 274 26.37 -11.19 15.69
N VAL A 275 26.28 -10.80 16.96
CA VAL A 275 27.17 -11.27 18.04
C VAL A 275 26.47 -12.38 18.82
N PHE A 276 27.03 -13.59 18.76
CA PHE A 276 26.49 -14.77 19.42
C PHE A 276 27.02 -14.87 20.84
N GLN A 277 26.11 -14.86 21.81
CA GLN A 277 26.36 -15.14 23.22
C GLN A 277 25.82 -16.55 23.54
N GLU A 278 25.91 -16.99 24.80
CA GLU A 278 25.46 -18.34 25.20
C GLU A 278 23.99 -18.58 24.81
N GLU A 279 23.07 -17.78 25.34
CA GLU A 279 21.62 -17.97 25.14
C GLU A 279 20.99 -16.98 24.16
N THR A 280 21.71 -15.93 23.78
CA THR A 280 21.17 -14.86 22.93
C THR A 280 22.09 -14.50 21.79
N VAL A 281 21.50 -13.94 20.74
CA VAL A 281 22.22 -13.32 19.64
C VAL A 281 21.82 -11.86 19.60
N ARG A 282 22.82 -10.98 19.67
CA ARG A 282 22.65 -9.54 19.55
C ARG A 282 22.85 -9.15 18.09
N LEU A 283 21.79 -8.69 17.45
CA LEU A 283 21.76 -8.27 16.06
C LEU A 283 21.72 -6.74 16.01
N SER A 284 22.57 -6.15 15.19
CA SER A 284 22.62 -4.71 15.01
C SER A 284 22.60 -4.33 13.54
N GLY A 285 22.13 -3.12 13.26
CA GLY A 285 22.09 -2.58 11.89
C GLY A 285 21.69 -1.12 11.89
N ARG A 286 21.35 -0.61 10.70
CA ARG A 286 20.92 0.78 10.49
C ARG A 286 19.68 0.84 9.62
N GLY A 287 18.91 1.91 9.77
CA GLY A 287 17.73 2.19 8.97
C GLY A 287 16.62 1.17 9.14
N ARG A 288 15.59 1.28 8.29
CA ARG A 288 14.40 0.42 8.33
C ARG A 288 13.92 0.00 6.96
N GLY A 289 13.46 -1.24 6.83
CA GLY A 289 12.87 -1.78 5.61
C GLY A 289 13.74 -2.83 4.92
N HIS A 290 13.36 -3.19 3.69
CA HIS A 290 13.91 -4.34 2.97
C HIS A 290 15.15 -4.02 2.12
N GLY A 291 15.54 -2.74 1.98
CA GLY A 291 16.79 -2.36 1.28
C GLY A 291 16.75 -2.45 -0.26
N LEU A 292 15.57 -2.46 -0.87
CA LEU A 292 15.40 -2.60 -2.32
C LEU A 292 14.72 -1.37 -2.93
N GLY A 293 15.28 -0.86 -4.02
CA GLY A 293 14.74 0.29 -4.75
C GLY A 293 14.98 1.63 -4.05
N LEU A 294 13.97 2.50 -4.02
CA LEU A 294 14.11 3.87 -3.50
C LEU A 294 14.20 3.87 -1.97
N ASP A 295 15.35 4.28 -1.45
CA ASP A 295 15.55 4.65 -0.04
C ASP A 295 15.03 6.08 0.19
N VAL A 296 13.90 6.21 0.86
CA VAL A 296 13.20 7.50 0.98
C VAL A 296 13.96 8.49 1.86
N GLU A 297 14.58 8.03 2.95
CA GLU A 297 15.35 8.89 3.83
C GLU A 297 16.68 9.33 3.20
N ALA A 298 17.36 8.44 2.45
CA ALA A 298 18.54 8.83 1.67
C ALA A 298 18.16 9.81 0.56
N ALA A 299 17.04 9.58 -0.14
CA ALA A 299 16.53 10.48 -1.16
C ALA A 299 16.29 11.89 -0.59
N ARG A 300 15.66 11.97 0.58
CA ARG A 300 15.38 13.23 1.30
C ARG A 300 16.64 14.07 1.58
N ARG A 301 17.76 13.42 1.89
CA ARG A 301 19.04 14.10 2.21
C ARG A 301 19.95 14.35 1.00
N SER A 302 19.65 13.74 -0.14
CA SER A 302 20.58 13.68 -1.27
C SER A 302 20.77 15.00 -2.03
N GLY A 303 19.78 15.89 -2.02
CA GLY A 303 19.73 17.06 -2.90
C GLY A 303 19.55 16.75 -4.39
N LEU A 304 19.39 15.47 -4.77
CA LEU A 304 19.21 15.03 -6.15
C LEU A 304 17.83 15.39 -6.70
N THR A 305 17.74 15.46 -8.03
CA THR A 305 16.44 15.59 -8.71
C THR A 305 15.63 14.30 -8.61
N ALA A 306 14.31 14.38 -8.79
CA ALA A 306 13.46 13.19 -8.79
C ALA A 306 13.91 12.16 -9.85
N GLU A 307 14.35 12.64 -11.02
CA GLU A 307 14.87 11.77 -12.08
C GLU A 307 16.14 11.04 -11.66
N ASP A 308 17.12 11.75 -11.10
CA ASP A 308 18.37 11.14 -10.64
C ASP A 308 18.16 10.15 -9.50
N LEU A 309 17.18 10.43 -8.62
CA LEU A 309 16.78 9.52 -7.56
C LEU A 309 16.24 8.19 -8.11
N LEU A 310 15.35 8.26 -9.11
CA LEU A 310 14.75 7.08 -9.72
C LEU A 310 15.77 6.31 -10.58
N ARG A 311 16.66 7.03 -11.27
CA ARG A 311 17.79 6.44 -12.00
C ARG A 311 18.73 5.69 -11.08
N ARG A 312 19.07 6.27 -9.94
CA ARG A 312 19.91 5.63 -8.93
C ARG A 312 19.22 4.42 -8.28
N ALA A 313 17.92 4.50 -8.02
CA ALA A 313 17.17 3.44 -7.35
C ALA A 313 16.88 2.23 -8.27
N TYR A 314 16.60 2.48 -9.55
CA TYR A 314 16.02 1.49 -10.45
C TYR A 314 16.74 1.35 -11.80
N GLY A 315 17.75 2.18 -12.07
CA GLY A 315 18.41 2.23 -13.38
C GLY A 315 17.53 2.82 -14.49
N LEU A 316 16.45 3.52 -14.13
CA LEU A 316 15.53 4.14 -15.08
C LEU A 316 16.13 5.49 -15.56
N GLY A 317 16.51 5.55 -16.83
CA GLY A 317 16.81 6.79 -17.55
C GLY A 317 15.79 7.03 -18.68
N PRO A 318 15.81 8.21 -19.32
CA PRO A 318 15.01 8.45 -20.52
C PRO A 318 15.28 7.43 -21.63
#